data_AF-A0A853J009-F1
#
_entry.id   AF-A0A853J009-F1
#
_cell.length_a   1.000
_cell.length_b   1.000
_cell.length_c   1.000
_cell.angle_alpha   90.00
_cell.angle_beta   90.00
_cell.angle_gamma   90.00
#
_symmetry.space_group_name_H-M   'P 1'
#
loop_
_entity.id
_entity.type
_entity.pdbx_description
1 polymer ?
#
loop_
_entity_poly.entity_id
_entity_poly.type
_entity_poly.pdbx_seq_one_letter_code
_entity_poly.pdbx_strand_id
1 'polypeptide(L)'
;MTSLRLPLRQMLERAAAEGDTQAHIELGLEAIVNGDLRSARQHLQAAAPHSRAAAANLKLLDLKDARPASAAATEADRLLERAQRAHRGVVVPANYAEAMRLYQAAAAQGSAAAKRMLALITSRPQPDGTINIAWMSQLAWLDTANNLPQLDTRSLSTMMYRDPTPLFDLLPDEWQRRLNTVPR
;
A
#
# COMPACT_ATOMS: atom_id res chain seq x y z
N MET A 1 10.52 13.70 -2.78
CA MET A 1 10.46 12.24 -2.58
C MET A 1 11.41 11.93 -1.44
N THR A 2 10.93 11.39 -0.32
CA THR A 2 11.78 11.15 0.86
C THR A 2 12.30 9.73 0.79
N SER A 3 13.58 9.57 0.44
CA SER A 3 14.27 8.27 0.51
C SER A 3 14.58 7.96 1.98
N LEU A 4 14.15 6.80 2.46
CA LEU A 4 14.55 6.27 3.76
C LEU A 4 15.95 5.68 3.65
N ARG A 5 16.83 6.04 4.58
CA ARG A 5 18.12 5.40 4.77
C ARG A 5 18.20 4.84 6.18
N LEU A 6 18.43 3.54 6.31
CA LEU A 6 18.59 2.92 7.62
C LEU A 6 19.89 3.37 8.31
N PRO A 7 19.88 3.54 9.64
CA PRO A 7 21.12 3.70 10.39
C PRO A 7 21.97 2.44 10.24
N LEU A 8 23.31 2.60 10.23
CA LEU A 8 24.26 1.49 10.11
C LEU A 8 24.04 0.59 8.88
N ARG A 9 23.48 1.12 7.79
CA ARG A 9 23.16 0.35 6.58
C ARG A 9 24.32 -0.51 6.06
N GLN A 10 25.56 -0.01 6.06
CA GLN A 10 26.72 -0.80 5.63
C GLN A 10 26.95 -2.05 6.50
N MET A 11 26.63 -1.96 7.79
CA MET A 11 26.73 -3.10 8.70
C MET A 11 25.61 -4.11 8.42
N LEU A 12 24.38 -3.64 8.16
CA LEU A 12 23.27 -4.49 7.73
C LEU A 12 23.57 -5.18 6.40
N GLU A 13 24.17 -4.48 5.43
CA GLU A 13 24.57 -5.07 4.15
C GLU A 13 25.59 -6.21 4.33
N ARG A 14 26.56 -6.03 5.24
CA ARG A 14 27.54 -7.08 5.57
C ARG A 14 26.89 -8.26 6.28
N ALA A 15 26.07 -8.00 7.29
CA ALA A 15 25.35 -9.05 8.02
C ALA A 15 24.45 -9.86 7.08
N ALA A 16 23.72 -9.19 6.19
CA ALA A 16 22.92 -9.84 5.15
C ALA A 16 23.79 -10.66 4.18
N ALA A 17 24.96 -10.15 3.78
CA ALA A 17 25.90 -10.92 2.95
C ALA A 17 26.42 -12.19 3.66
N GLU A 18 26.45 -12.18 4.99
CA GLU A 18 26.77 -13.35 5.83
C GLU A 18 25.56 -14.25 6.13
N GLY A 19 24.36 -13.88 5.66
CA GLY A 19 23.13 -14.67 5.78
C GLY A 19 22.22 -14.28 6.96
N ASP A 20 22.45 -13.14 7.61
CA ASP A 20 21.63 -12.68 8.73
C ASP A 20 20.18 -12.39 8.30
N THR A 21 19.24 -13.15 8.87
CA THR A 21 17.81 -13.09 8.54
C THR A 21 17.22 -11.70 8.81
N GLN A 22 17.57 -11.08 9.94
CA GLN A 22 16.98 -9.81 10.35
C GLN A 22 17.50 -8.64 9.52
N ALA A 23 18.80 -8.66 9.16
CA ALA A 23 19.40 -7.68 8.27
C ALA A 23 18.76 -7.72 6.88
N HIS A 24 18.46 -8.92 6.38
CA HIS A 24 17.68 -9.08 5.16
C HIS A 24 16.26 -8.49 5.28
N ILE A 25 15.56 -8.70 6.40
CA ILE A 25 14.23 -8.11 6.60
C ILE A 25 14.31 -6.58 6.56
N GLU A 26 15.22 -5.96 7.31
CA GLU A 26 15.29 -4.49 7.38
C GLU A 26 15.70 -3.86 6.04
N LEU A 27 16.69 -4.42 5.33
CA LEU A 27 17.06 -3.95 4.00
C LEU A 27 15.92 -4.13 2.99
N GLY A 28 15.15 -5.22 3.10
CA GLY A 28 13.95 -5.43 2.32
C GLY A 28 12.89 -4.34 2.56
N LEU A 29 12.63 -4.00 3.82
CA LEU A 29 11.68 -2.95 4.20
C LEU A 29 12.14 -1.55 3.75
N GLU A 30 13.44 -1.24 3.88
CA GLU A 30 14.03 -0.01 3.36
C GLU A 30 13.80 0.11 1.84
N ALA A 31 14.06 -0.97 1.10
CA ALA A 31 13.85 -1.02 -0.34
C ALA A 31 12.36 -0.81 -0.72
N ILE A 32 11.42 -1.37 0.05
CA ILE A 32 9.97 -1.13 -0.15
C ILE A 32 9.62 0.35 0.01
N VAL A 33 10.10 0.99 1.09
CA VAL A 33 9.83 2.42 1.35
C VAL A 33 10.40 3.30 0.24
N ASN A 34 11.55 2.91 -0.31
CA ASN A 34 12.22 3.59 -1.42
C ASN A 34 11.63 3.25 -2.80
N GLY A 35 10.69 2.31 -2.89
CA GLY A 35 10.06 1.88 -4.14
C GLY A 35 10.88 0.89 -4.97
N ASP A 36 12.02 0.41 -4.46
CA ASP A 36 12.83 -0.61 -5.11
C ASP A 36 12.32 -2.01 -4.76
N LEU A 37 11.25 -2.42 -5.44
CA LEU A 37 10.59 -3.70 -5.19
C LEU A 37 11.45 -4.91 -5.60
N ARG A 38 12.40 -4.73 -6.52
CA ARG A 38 13.29 -5.80 -6.96
C ARG A 38 14.23 -6.18 -5.83
N SER A 39 14.94 -5.19 -5.27
CA SER A 39 15.83 -5.41 -4.13
C SER A 39 15.03 -5.89 -2.91
N ALA A 40 13.84 -5.32 -2.67
CA ALA A 40 12.96 -5.76 -1.59
C ALA A 40 12.65 -7.26 -1.68
N ARG A 41 12.21 -7.73 -2.85
CA ARG A 41 11.89 -9.15 -3.05
C ARG A 41 13.13 -10.03 -2.84
N GLN A 42 14.29 -9.63 -3.35
CA GLN A 42 15.53 -10.39 -3.17
C GLN A 42 15.88 -10.56 -1.68
N HIS A 43 15.86 -9.47 -0.91
CA HIS A 43 16.18 -9.55 0.51
C HIS A 43 15.14 -10.37 1.29
N LEU A 44 13.85 -10.19 1.02
CA LEU A 44 12.80 -10.95 1.69
C LEU A 44 12.81 -12.44 1.31
N GLN A 45 13.19 -12.80 0.08
CA GLN A 45 13.38 -14.20 -0.35
C GLN A 45 14.49 -14.90 0.44
N ALA A 46 15.60 -14.20 0.71
CA ALA A 46 16.69 -14.74 1.52
C ALA A 46 16.26 -14.99 2.98
N ALA A 47 15.41 -14.12 3.54
CA ALA A 47 14.93 -14.26 4.93
C ALA A 47 13.75 -15.22 5.10
N ALA A 48 12.94 -15.45 4.06
CA ALA A 48 11.70 -16.22 4.13
C ALA A 48 11.80 -17.65 4.73
N PRO A 49 12.88 -18.42 4.52
CA PRO A 49 13.00 -19.75 5.14
C PRO A 49 13.04 -19.72 6.67
N HIS A 50 13.53 -18.63 7.25
CA HIS A 50 13.74 -18.49 8.71
C HIS A 50 12.86 -17.42 9.35
N SER A 51 12.09 -16.68 8.54
CA SER A 51 11.18 -15.65 9.02
C SER A 51 9.81 -15.75 8.36
N ARG A 52 8.79 -15.98 9.20
CA ARG A 52 7.39 -15.92 8.78
C ARG A 52 6.97 -14.52 8.36
N ALA A 53 7.53 -13.48 8.98
CA ALA A 53 7.29 -12.10 8.60
C ALA A 53 7.81 -11.83 7.17
N ALA A 54 9.02 -12.30 6.86
CA ALA A 54 9.58 -12.18 5.51
C ALA A 54 8.73 -12.92 4.46
N ALA A 55 8.29 -14.14 4.76
CA ALA A 55 7.40 -14.91 3.88
C ALA A 55 6.03 -14.23 3.68
N ALA A 56 5.48 -13.60 4.72
CA ALA A 56 4.24 -12.82 4.61
C ALA A 56 4.43 -11.57 3.75
N ASN A 57 5.54 -10.84 3.93
CA ASN A 57 5.86 -9.66 3.15
C ASN A 57 6.03 -10.00 1.66
N LEU A 58 6.62 -11.16 1.32
CA LEU A 58 6.68 -11.65 -0.06
C LEU A 58 5.29 -11.87 -0.67
N LYS A 59 4.37 -12.50 0.05
CA LYS A 59 2.99 -12.69 -0.42
C LYS A 59 2.32 -11.34 -0.70
N LEU A 60 2.56 -10.33 0.13
CA LEU A 60 2.04 -8.98 -0.10
C LEU A 60 2.62 -8.33 -1.36
N LEU A 61 3.91 -8.56 -1.65
CA LEU A 61 4.54 -8.13 -2.91
C LEU A 61 3.98 -8.90 -4.12
N ASP A 62 3.76 -10.20 -4.00
CA ASP A 62 3.20 -11.03 -5.08
C ASP A 62 1.76 -10.62 -5.40
N LEU A 63 0.94 -10.31 -4.40
CA LEU A 63 -0.42 -9.78 -4.58
C LEU A 63 -0.42 -8.43 -5.32
N LYS A 64 0.65 -7.63 -5.17
CA LYS A 64 0.84 -6.39 -5.91
C LYS A 64 1.23 -6.65 -7.37
N ASP A 65 2.09 -7.61 -7.64
CA ASP A 65 2.50 -7.96 -9.00
C ASP A 65 1.42 -8.76 -9.75
N ALA A 66 0.57 -9.49 -9.02
CA ALA A 66 -0.60 -10.19 -9.54
C ALA A 66 -1.80 -9.26 -9.75
N ARG A 67 -1.78 -8.01 -9.22
CA ARG A 67 -2.61 -6.97 -9.83
C ARG A 67 -2.10 -6.85 -11.26
N PRO A 68 -2.93 -7.07 -12.28
CA PRO A 68 -2.46 -7.01 -13.65
C PRO A 68 -1.76 -5.68 -13.84
N ALA A 69 -0.46 -5.73 -14.16
CA ALA A 69 0.22 -4.62 -14.82
C ALA A 69 -0.70 -4.27 -15.98
N SER A 70 -1.41 -3.15 -15.86
CA SER A 70 -2.61 -2.97 -16.66
C SER A 70 -2.22 -3.12 -18.12
N ALA A 71 -2.93 -3.99 -18.85
CA ALA A 71 -3.20 -3.71 -20.26
C ALA A 71 -3.51 -2.22 -20.34
N ALA A 72 -2.83 -1.49 -21.24
CA ALA A 72 -2.81 -0.02 -21.34
C ALA A 72 -3.97 0.63 -20.58
N ALA A 73 -3.66 1.29 -19.44
CA ALA A 73 -4.67 1.80 -18.51
C ALA A 73 -5.84 2.42 -19.27
N THR A 74 -7.04 1.89 -19.04
CA THR A 74 -8.22 2.29 -19.81
C THR A 74 -8.47 3.79 -19.59
N GLU A 75 -9.18 4.43 -20.50
CA GLU A 75 -9.52 5.84 -20.30
C GLU A 75 -10.30 6.05 -18.98
N ALA A 76 -11.09 5.06 -18.57
CA ALA A 76 -11.79 5.06 -17.29
C ALA A 76 -10.81 5.09 -16.09
N ASP A 77 -9.72 4.32 -16.15
CA ASP A 77 -8.69 4.27 -15.10
C ASP A 77 -7.92 5.60 -15.02
N ARG A 78 -7.54 6.16 -16.17
CA ARG A 78 -6.86 7.46 -16.24
C ARG A 78 -7.71 8.60 -15.68
N LEU A 79 -9.01 8.61 -16.01
CA LEU A 79 -9.95 9.59 -15.47
C LEU A 79 -10.13 9.42 -13.96
N LEU A 80 -10.20 8.18 -13.48
CA LEU A 80 -10.28 7.88 -12.04
C LEU A 80 -9.06 8.38 -11.27
N GLU A 81 -7.85 8.13 -11.77
CA GLU A 81 -6.60 8.60 -11.15
C GLU A 81 -6.53 10.14 -11.09
N ARG A 82 -6.96 10.81 -12.17
CA ARG A 82 -7.06 12.28 -12.18
C ARG A 82 -8.08 12.78 -11.16
N ALA A 83 -9.24 12.11 -11.05
CA ALA A 83 -10.26 12.45 -10.07
C ALA A 83 -9.71 12.34 -8.64
N GLN A 84 -9.03 11.24 -8.32
CA GLN A 84 -8.44 11.02 -7.00
C GLN A 84 -7.36 12.06 -6.66
N ARG A 85 -6.51 12.45 -7.63
CA ARG A 85 -5.52 13.52 -7.42
C ARG A 85 -6.17 14.86 -7.11
N ALA A 86 -7.17 15.25 -7.90
CA ALA A 86 -7.95 16.47 -7.67
C ALA A 86 -8.69 16.42 -6.32
N HIS A 87 -9.20 15.25 -5.93
CA HIS A 87 -9.95 15.03 -4.70
C HIS A 87 -9.05 15.14 -3.45
N ARG A 88 -7.87 14.53 -3.48
CA ARG A 88 -6.91 14.51 -2.35
C ARG A 88 -6.11 15.80 -2.21
N GLY A 89 -5.98 16.56 -3.30
CA GLY A 89 -5.09 17.71 -3.33
C GLY A 89 -3.60 17.30 -3.23
N VAL A 90 -3.19 16.24 -3.93
CA VAL A 90 -1.78 15.87 -3.98
C VAL A 90 -1.06 16.80 -4.96
N VAL A 91 -0.09 17.59 -4.47
CA VAL A 91 0.68 18.64 -5.19
C VAL A 91 -0.04 19.98 -5.37
N VAL A 92 -1.37 19.99 -5.50
CA VAL A 92 -2.21 21.20 -5.60
C VAL A 92 -3.35 21.13 -4.59
N PRO A 93 -3.93 22.26 -4.11
CA PRO A 93 -5.10 22.21 -3.23
C PRO A 93 -6.24 21.36 -3.80
N ALA A 94 -7.00 20.69 -2.94
CA ALA A 94 -8.12 19.84 -3.36
C ALA A 94 -9.14 20.65 -4.19
N ASN A 95 -9.52 20.11 -5.35
CA ASN A 95 -10.51 20.69 -6.24
C ASN A 95 -11.70 19.73 -6.38
N TYR A 96 -12.67 19.85 -5.47
CA TYR A 96 -13.83 18.96 -5.40
C TYR A 96 -14.74 19.04 -6.63
N ALA A 97 -14.87 20.22 -7.24
CA ALA A 97 -15.66 20.39 -8.46
C ALA A 97 -15.04 19.63 -9.64
N GLU A 98 -13.72 19.73 -9.81
CA GLU A 98 -13.01 18.98 -10.83
C GLU A 98 -13.00 17.48 -10.54
N ALA A 99 -12.81 17.09 -9.28
CA ALA A 99 -12.90 15.70 -8.85
C ALA A 99 -14.26 15.09 -9.21
N MET A 100 -15.37 15.77 -8.91
CA MET A 100 -16.72 15.33 -9.25
C MET A 100 -16.89 15.11 -10.76
N ARG A 101 -16.46 16.09 -11.58
CA ARG A 101 -16.53 16.00 -13.04
C ARG A 101 -15.76 14.78 -13.57
N LEU A 102 -14.56 14.54 -13.04
CA LEU A 102 -13.71 13.43 -13.45
C LEU A 102 -14.25 12.07 -12.98
N TYR A 103 -14.82 11.98 -11.76
CA TYR A 103 -15.49 10.77 -11.30
C TYR A 103 -16.71 10.43 -12.16
N GLN A 104 -17.52 11.42 -12.53
CA GLN A 104 -18.65 11.21 -13.45
C GLN A 104 -18.17 10.71 -14.82
N ALA A 105 -17.11 11.32 -15.37
CA ALA A 105 -16.53 10.89 -16.64
C ALA A 105 -15.98 9.46 -16.57
N ALA A 106 -15.24 9.11 -15.52
CA ALA A 106 -14.73 7.77 -15.30
C ALA A 106 -15.86 6.74 -15.15
N ALA A 107 -16.93 7.08 -14.43
CA ALA A 107 -18.11 6.25 -14.26
C ALA A 107 -18.85 6.01 -15.59
N ALA A 108 -18.96 7.04 -16.44
CA ALA A 108 -19.53 6.94 -17.78
C ALA A 108 -18.71 6.00 -18.68
N GLN A 109 -17.38 5.99 -18.52
CA GLN A 109 -16.46 5.08 -19.20
C GLN A 109 -16.41 3.67 -18.57
N GLY A 110 -17.27 3.39 -17.57
CA GLY A 110 -17.41 2.05 -16.98
C GLY A 110 -16.64 1.79 -15.70
N SER A 111 -15.93 2.77 -15.12
CA SER A 111 -15.19 2.59 -13.87
C SER A 111 -16.13 2.28 -12.69
N ALA A 112 -16.07 1.04 -12.18
CA ALA A 112 -16.81 0.64 -10.99
C ALA A 112 -16.38 1.41 -9.74
N ALA A 113 -15.07 1.70 -9.62
CA ALA A 113 -14.52 2.46 -8.52
C ALA A 113 -15.03 3.91 -8.48
N ALA A 114 -15.19 4.53 -9.66
CA ALA A 114 -15.76 5.88 -9.77
C ALA A 114 -17.25 5.88 -9.41
N LYS A 115 -18.02 4.89 -9.91
CA LYS A 115 -19.44 4.72 -9.54
C LYS A 115 -19.63 4.57 -8.03
N ARG A 116 -18.80 3.75 -7.38
CA ARG A 116 -18.80 3.59 -5.92
C ARG A 116 -18.47 4.90 -5.20
N MET A 117 -17.44 5.62 -5.64
CA MET A 117 -17.08 6.91 -5.03
C MET A 117 -18.22 7.93 -5.15
N LEU A 118 -18.88 8.02 -6.31
CA LEU A 118 -20.03 8.91 -6.50
C LEU A 118 -21.18 8.55 -5.55
N ALA A 119 -21.50 7.26 -5.42
CA ALA A 119 -22.54 6.80 -4.49
C ALA A 119 -22.23 7.18 -3.03
N LEU A 120 -20.96 7.08 -2.62
CA LEU A 120 -20.51 7.51 -1.30
C LEU A 120 -20.61 9.02 -1.11
N ILE A 121 -20.24 9.82 -2.10
CA ILE A 121 -20.35 11.29 -2.03
C ILE A 121 -21.81 11.70 -1.87
N THR A 122 -22.73 11.06 -2.60
CA THR A 122 -24.15 11.38 -2.57
C THR A 122 -24.92 10.74 -1.41
N SER A 123 -24.31 9.85 -0.64
CA SER A 123 -25.00 9.14 0.46
C SER A 123 -25.32 10.04 1.66
N ARG A 124 -24.58 11.15 1.79
CA ARG A 124 -24.75 12.12 2.87
C ARG A 124 -24.83 13.54 2.30
N PRO A 125 -25.94 13.90 1.64
CA PRO A 125 -26.13 15.26 1.16
C PRO A 125 -26.25 16.24 2.33
N GLN A 126 -26.02 17.51 2.04
CA GLN A 126 -26.31 18.62 2.94
C GLN A 126 -27.85 18.78 3.05
N PRO A 127 -28.41 19.40 4.11
CA PRO A 127 -29.86 19.54 4.26
C PRO A 127 -30.57 20.28 3.11
N ASP A 128 -29.85 21.09 2.33
CA ASP A 128 -30.33 21.78 1.14
C ASP A 128 -30.28 20.91 -0.14
N GLY A 129 -29.88 19.64 -0.02
CA GLY A 129 -29.74 18.70 -1.13
C GLY A 129 -28.43 18.82 -1.91
N THR A 130 -27.54 19.74 -1.54
CA THR A 130 -26.24 19.91 -2.21
C THR A 130 -25.21 18.89 -1.73
N ILE A 131 -24.09 18.79 -2.45
CA ILE A 131 -22.98 17.91 -2.06
C ILE A 131 -22.35 18.41 -0.77
N ASN A 132 -22.25 17.53 0.22
CA ASN A 132 -21.56 17.82 1.46
C ASN A 132 -20.03 17.76 1.24
N ILE A 133 -19.40 18.92 1.07
CA ILE A 133 -17.95 19.02 0.82
C ILE A 133 -17.12 18.52 2.02
N ALA A 134 -17.59 18.73 3.24
CA ALA A 134 -16.92 18.24 4.44
C ALA A 134 -16.96 16.72 4.57
N TRP A 135 -18.00 16.08 4.04
CA TRP A 135 -18.08 14.63 3.90
C TRP A 135 -17.21 14.14 2.74
N MET A 136 -17.27 14.81 1.60
CA MET A 136 -16.45 14.48 0.43
C MET A 136 -14.95 14.49 0.79
N SER A 137 -14.47 15.50 1.53
CA SER A 137 -13.07 15.56 1.97
C SER A 137 -12.63 14.36 2.82
N GLN A 138 -13.52 13.78 3.62
CA GLN A 138 -13.24 12.58 4.41
C GLN A 138 -13.06 11.33 3.54
N LEU A 139 -13.72 11.29 2.37
CA LEU A 139 -13.63 10.18 1.43
C LEU A 139 -12.35 10.17 0.58
N ALA A 140 -11.56 11.26 0.60
CA ALA A 140 -10.43 11.45 -0.31
C ALA A 140 -9.40 10.31 -0.29
N TRP A 141 -9.23 9.66 0.87
CA TRP A 141 -8.25 8.59 1.06
C TRP A 141 -8.85 7.18 1.02
N LEU A 142 -10.16 7.07 0.78
CA LEU A 142 -10.85 5.79 0.72
C LEU A 142 -10.52 5.07 -0.60
N ASP A 143 -10.06 3.82 -0.50
CA ASP A 143 -9.84 2.96 -1.67
C ASP A 143 -11.18 2.36 -2.14
N THR A 144 -11.68 2.84 -3.28
CA THR A 144 -12.92 2.34 -3.91
C THR A 144 -12.66 1.33 -5.03
N ALA A 145 -11.39 1.02 -5.32
CA ALA A 145 -11.02 0.03 -6.32
C ALA A 145 -11.35 -1.39 -5.85
N ASN A 146 -11.21 -1.64 -4.55
CA ASN A 146 -11.54 -2.91 -3.91
C ASN A 146 -12.87 -2.82 -3.14
N ASN A 147 -13.60 -3.93 -3.03
CA ASN A 147 -14.83 -4.03 -2.21
C ASN A 147 -14.53 -4.14 -0.70
N LEU A 148 -13.25 -4.07 -0.32
CA LEU A 148 -12.72 -4.09 1.04
C LEU A 148 -11.66 -2.98 1.13
N PRO A 149 -11.59 -2.23 2.25
CA PRO A 149 -10.64 -1.14 2.40
C PRO A 149 -9.21 -1.67 2.26
N GLN A 150 -8.47 -1.22 1.25
CA GLN A 150 -7.07 -1.55 1.11
C GLN A 150 -6.22 -0.29 1.01
N LEU A 151 -5.07 -0.40 1.65
CA LEU A 151 -4.23 0.69 2.07
C LEU A 151 -3.34 1.19 0.93
N ASP A 152 -3.24 2.52 0.82
CA ASP A 152 -2.31 3.22 -0.07
C ASP A 152 -0.89 2.65 0.12
N THR A 153 -0.03 2.64 -0.90
CA THR A 153 1.28 1.95 -0.79
C THR A 153 2.22 2.55 0.26
N ARG A 154 1.95 3.79 0.73
CA ARG A 154 2.56 4.34 1.95
C ARG A 154 2.06 3.65 3.22
N SER A 155 0.80 3.29 3.26
CA SER A 155 0.20 2.49 4.32
C SER A 155 0.61 1.02 4.30
N LEU A 156 1.20 0.50 3.20
CA LEU A 156 1.83 -0.82 3.21
C LEU A 156 3.06 -0.88 4.13
N SER A 157 3.82 0.22 4.27
CA SER A 157 4.92 0.29 5.24
C SER A 157 4.44 0.12 6.69
N THR A 158 3.19 0.49 6.97
CA THR A 158 2.50 0.26 8.25
C THR A 158 1.95 -1.17 8.39
N MET A 159 1.86 -1.92 7.29
CA MET A 159 1.31 -3.29 7.23
C MET A 159 2.37 -4.38 7.04
N MET A 160 3.60 -4.02 6.68
CA MET A 160 4.70 -4.99 6.60
C MET A 160 5.03 -5.48 8.00
N TYR A 161 5.29 -6.78 8.09
CA TYR A 161 5.61 -7.44 9.34
C TYR A 161 7.11 -7.42 9.59
N ARG A 162 7.47 -7.23 10.85
CA ARG A 162 8.80 -7.55 11.40
C ARG A 162 8.65 -8.73 12.34
N ASP A 163 9.74 -9.46 12.51
CA ASP A 163 9.80 -10.42 13.60
C ASP A 163 9.74 -9.67 14.94
N PRO A 164 9.10 -10.26 15.97
CA PRO A 164 8.87 -9.58 17.24
C PRO A 164 10.16 -9.28 18.00
N THR A 165 11.25 -10.01 17.69
CA THR A 165 12.58 -9.80 18.28
C THR A 165 13.68 -10.09 17.26
N PRO A 166 14.87 -9.48 17.38
CA PRO A 166 16.00 -9.77 16.50
C PRO A 166 16.58 -11.19 16.61
N LEU A 167 16.21 -11.97 17.63
CA LEU A 167 16.66 -13.36 17.81
C LEU A 167 15.58 -14.37 17.41
N PHE A 168 14.51 -13.91 16.75
CA PHE A 168 13.32 -14.72 16.53
C PHE A 168 13.59 -15.94 15.65
N ASP A 169 14.45 -15.79 14.65
CA ASP A 169 14.92 -16.83 13.76
C ASP A 169 15.73 -17.92 14.47
N LEU A 170 16.34 -17.60 15.63
CA LEU A 170 17.08 -18.54 16.46
C LEU A 170 16.18 -19.30 17.45
N LEU A 171 14.91 -18.93 17.58
CA LEU A 171 13.98 -19.60 18.49
C LEU A 171 13.55 -20.96 17.91
N PRO A 172 13.26 -21.97 18.75
CA PRO A 172 12.66 -23.21 18.27
C PRO A 172 11.29 -22.96 17.61
N ASP A 173 10.93 -23.78 16.61
CA ASP A 173 9.69 -23.65 15.82
C ASP A 173 8.40 -23.55 16.65
N GLU A 174 8.36 -24.23 17.80
CA GLU A 174 7.22 -24.19 18.72
C GLU A 174 7.02 -22.80 19.32
N TRP A 175 8.11 -22.11 19.65
CA TRP A 175 8.10 -20.76 20.20
C TRP A 175 7.80 -19.73 19.11
N GLN A 176 8.40 -19.89 17.92
CA GLN A 176 8.09 -19.03 16.78
C GLN A 176 6.60 -19.05 16.43
N ARG A 177 5.93 -20.21 16.48
CA ARG A 177 4.49 -20.32 16.22
C ARG A 177 3.60 -19.62 17.25
N ARG A 178 4.04 -19.54 18.52
CA ARG A 178 3.27 -18.93 19.62
C ARG A 178 3.43 -17.42 19.68
N LEU A 179 4.60 -16.90 19.33
CA LEU A 179 4.93 -15.47 19.37
C LEU A 179 4.61 -14.73 18.06
N ASN A 180 4.08 -15.44 17.06
CA ASN A 180 3.82 -14.88 15.75
C ASN A 180 2.81 -13.72 15.80
N THR A 181 3.18 -12.60 15.18
CA THR A 181 2.36 -11.38 15.07
C THR A 181 1.62 -11.29 13.72
N VAL A 182 1.93 -12.18 12.77
CA VAL A 182 1.23 -12.26 11.48
C VAL A 182 -0.10 -12.99 11.69
N PRO A 183 -1.27 -12.38 11.38
CA PRO A 183 -2.56 -13.04 11.48
C PRO A 183 -2.63 -14.27 10.55
N ARG A 184 -3.33 -15.33 11.02
CA ARG A 184 -3.51 -16.58 10.27
C ARG A 184 -4.35 -16.39 9.01
#